data_AF-A0AA89LNH0-F1
#
_entry.id   AF-A0AA89LNH0-F1
#
_cell.length_a   1.000
_cell.length_b   1.000
_cell.length_c   1.000
_cell.angle_alpha   90.00
_cell.angle_beta   90.00
_cell.angle_gamma   90.00
#
_symmetry.space_group_name_H-M   'P 1'
#
loop_
_entity.id
_entity.type
_entity.pdbx_description
1 polymer ?
#
loop_
_entity_poly.entity_id
_entity_poly.type
_entity_poly.pdbx_seq_one_letter_code
_entity_poly.pdbx_strand_id
1 'polypeptide(L)'
;MAEAGSKEAFLDGWTRTLIAHARHLRASKQELHGPIVMVHIDDSGPFATSMGWKRNPMLGSSPTDKLAGILAAGTGDIGGCVHPKRFTGTTEVVEEIQNAGLGSALTVALTSVSKLVIWPRGIDDLSAPYQHELDDAPVVVDLAAIAQALDQFYEVCARQTTTWWLNAKQRVTVSSPESTVQNDLWHFLLGKYSDVARIRSEPNIGNGRADLTVIPFNVGHNSAVLELKTTRDAYTPANDPTAVPDPLKKKKLTRISLKENIAWACSGIQQTAAYRDHEKLDGAFLCVYDFCAGNKKEIDDAIQTPAITYNVIAKRYWITASHKEHREDLYPLEDPPA
;
A
#
# COMPACT_ATOMS: atom_id res chain seq x y z
N MET A 1 3.44 18.54 0.08
CA MET A 1 2.09 18.23 0.60
C MET A 1 1.43 17.36 -0.46
N ALA A 2 0.57 16.41 -0.07
CA ALA A 2 -0.25 15.71 -1.07
C ALA A 2 -1.05 16.77 -1.85
N GLU A 3 -1.26 16.53 -3.14
CA GLU A 3 -2.04 17.46 -3.96
C GLU A 3 -3.50 17.44 -3.46
N ALA A 4 -4.08 18.62 -3.25
CA ALA A 4 -5.45 18.67 -2.76
C ALA A 4 -6.40 18.04 -3.78
N GLY A 5 -7.33 17.21 -3.32
CA GLY A 5 -8.26 16.47 -4.16
C GLY A 5 -7.79 15.07 -4.56
N SER A 6 -6.59 14.66 -4.18
CA SER A 6 -5.99 13.42 -4.64
C SER A 6 -6.32 12.22 -3.73
N LYS A 7 -6.18 10.98 -4.24
CA LYS A 7 -6.37 9.75 -3.44
C LYS A 7 -5.45 9.71 -2.22
N GLU A 8 -4.29 10.31 -2.39
CA GLU A 8 -3.25 10.44 -1.40
C GLU A 8 -3.68 11.36 -0.26
N ALA A 9 -4.18 12.55 -0.59
CA ALA A 9 -4.76 13.47 0.39
C ALA A 9 -5.96 12.85 1.10
N PHE A 10 -6.82 12.12 0.36
CA PHE A 10 -7.96 11.40 0.92
C PHE A 10 -7.55 10.37 1.98
N LEU A 11 -6.61 9.47 1.64
CA LEU A 11 -6.20 8.41 2.55
C LEU A 11 -5.53 9.00 3.79
N ASP A 12 -4.58 9.91 3.61
CA ASP A 12 -3.85 10.57 4.70
C ASP A 12 -4.81 11.37 5.61
N GLY A 13 -5.74 12.13 5.01
CA GLY A 13 -6.75 12.91 5.73
C GLY A 13 -7.69 12.04 6.56
N TRP A 14 -8.37 11.08 5.93
CA TRP A 14 -9.37 10.26 6.61
C TRP A 14 -8.78 9.27 7.61
N THR A 15 -7.60 8.72 7.34
CA THR A 15 -6.93 7.84 8.32
C THR A 15 -6.65 8.63 9.61
N ARG A 16 -6.06 9.83 9.52
CA ARG A 16 -5.82 10.69 10.69
C ARG A 16 -7.10 11.10 11.41
N THR A 17 -8.11 11.55 10.66
CA THR A 17 -9.40 11.99 11.24
C THR A 17 -10.09 10.85 11.99
N LEU A 18 -10.13 9.65 11.40
CA LEU A 18 -10.77 8.49 12.03
C LEU A 18 -9.98 7.94 13.22
N ILE A 19 -8.65 7.97 13.18
CA ILE A 19 -7.80 7.63 14.35
C ILE A 19 -8.05 8.62 15.49
N ALA A 20 -8.09 9.93 15.20
CA ALA A 20 -8.36 10.95 16.21
C ALA A 20 -9.77 10.81 16.81
N HIS A 21 -10.77 10.50 15.98
CA HIS A 21 -12.13 10.21 16.43
C HIS A 21 -12.18 8.96 17.34
N ALA A 22 -11.52 7.88 16.94
CA ALA A 22 -11.44 6.65 17.74
C ALA A 22 -10.79 6.91 19.11
N ARG A 23 -9.68 7.66 19.14
CA ARG A 23 -9.02 8.10 20.39
C ARG A 23 -9.97 8.91 21.27
N HIS A 24 -10.72 9.84 20.69
CA HIS A 24 -11.70 10.64 21.44
C HIS A 24 -12.81 9.77 22.06
N LEU A 25 -13.36 8.81 21.31
CA LEU A 25 -14.36 7.87 21.81
C LEU A 25 -13.82 7.02 22.96
N ARG A 26 -12.61 6.44 22.80
CA ARG A 26 -11.95 5.65 23.87
C ARG A 26 -11.70 6.48 25.13
N ALA A 27 -11.16 7.69 24.98
CA ALA A 27 -10.92 8.61 26.11
C ALA A 27 -12.22 8.99 26.85
N SER A 28 -13.33 9.08 26.11
CA SER A 28 -14.67 9.37 26.63
C SER A 28 -15.42 8.12 27.10
N LYS A 29 -14.80 6.93 27.04
CA LYS A 29 -15.41 5.61 27.35
C LYS A 29 -16.68 5.33 26.55
N GLN A 30 -16.71 5.77 25.29
CA GLN A 30 -17.80 5.54 24.35
C GLN A 30 -17.43 4.46 23.34
N GLU A 31 -18.44 3.74 22.87
CA GLU A 31 -18.30 2.78 21.77
C GLU A 31 -18.71 3.40 20.44
N LEU A 32 -18.26 2.76 19.35
CA LEU A 32 -18.71 3.11 18.02
C LEU A 32 -20.04 2.39 17.72
N HIS A 33 -21.14 3.14 17.76
CA HIS A 33 -22.50 2.58 17.56
C HIS A 33 -22.86 2.23 16.10
N GLY A 34 -21.93 2.38 15.16
CA GLY A 34 -22.09 2.02 13.74
C GLY A 34 -20.86 2.46 12.95
N PRO A 35 -20.51 1.77 11.85
CA PRO A 35 -19.27 2.02 11.12
C PRO A 35 -19.24 3.44 10.54
N ILE A 36 -18.03 4.00 10.41
CA ILE A 36 -17.79 5.24 9.66
C ILE A 36 -17.06 4.84 8.39
N VAL A 37 -17.65 5.07 7.22
CA VAL A 37 -17.08 4.65 5.94
C VAL A 37 -16.97 5.83 5.00
N MET A 38 -15.75 6.00 4.48
CA MET A 38 -15.37 7.07 3.59
C MET A 38 -14.90 6.44 2.28
N VAL A 39 -15.45 6.92 1.16
CA VAL A 39 -15.11 6.42 -0.18
C VAL A 39 -14.55 7.54 -1.04
N HIS A 40 -13.46 7.27 -1.74
CA HIS A 40 -12.83 8.25 -2.60
C HIS A 40 -13.61 8.46 -3.90
N ILE A 41 -13.95 9.71 -4.21
CA ILE A 41 -14.45 10.11 -5.53
C ILE A 41 -13.85 11.46 -5.93
N ASP A 42 -13.51 11.61 -7.21
CA ASP A 42 -12.89 12.84 -7.72
C ASP A 42 -13.87 14.03 -7.72
N ASP A 43 -15.15 13.78 -8.01
CA ASP A 43 -16.18 14.83 -8.04
C ASP A 43 -17.45 14.44 -7.27
N SER A 44 -17.57 14.98 -6.05
CA SER A 44 -18.71 14.72 -5.16
C SER A 44 -19.99 15.44 -5.55
N GLY A 45 -19.94 16.49 -6.39
CA GLY A 45 -21.11 17.32 -6.72
C GLY A 45 -22.13 16.61 -7.63
N PRO A 46 -21.73 16.19 -8.84
CA PRO A 46 -22.56 15.42 -9.76
C PRO A 46 -23.01 14.09 -9.14
N PHE A 47 -22.08 13.38 -8.47
CA PHE A 47 -22.39 12.12 -7.81
C PHE A 47 -23.48 12.27 -6.73
N ALA A 48 -23.37 13.29 -5.87
CA ALA A 48 -24.38 13.54 -4.84
C ALA A 48 -25.77 13.77 -5.44
N THR A 49 -25.82 14.53 -6.54
CA THR A 49 -27.06 14.88 -7.21
C THR A 49 -27.72 13.66 -7.86
N SER A 50 -26.94 12.79 -8.51
CA SER A 50 -27.47 11.58 -9.14
C SER A 50 -27.94 10.53 -8.14
N MET A 51 -27.27 10.43 -6.99
CA MET A 51 -27.56 9.41 -5.97
C MET A 51 -28.50 9.89 -4.86
N GLY A 52 -28.86 11.18 -4.83
CA GLY A 52 -29.66 11.76 -3.74
C GLY A 52 -28.92 11.87 -2.40
N TRP A 53 -27.58 11.89 -2.43
CA TRP A 53 -26.75 12.07 -1.23
C TRP A 53 -26.65 13.56 -0.87
N LYS A 54 -26.44 13.86 0.41
CA LYS A 54 -26.43 15.25 0.89
C LYS A 54 -25.01 15.77 1.05
N ARG A 55 -24.71 16.92 0.45
CA ARG A 55 -23.42 17.60 0.66
C ARG A 55 -23.25 18.02 2.12
N ASN A 56 -22.08 17.73 2.70
CA ASN A 56 -21.67 18.16 4.04
C ASN A 56 -20.24 18.72 3.98
N PRO A 57 -20.06 20.06 3.99
CA PRO A 57 -18.77 20.71 3.77
C PRO A 57 -17.80 20.61 4.95
N MET A 58 -18.27 20.28 6.17
CA MET A 58 -17.45 20.28 7.40
C MET A 58 -17.34 18.88 8.02
N LEU A 59 -17.59 17.83 7.23
CA LEU A 59 -17.54 16.45 7.71
C LEU A 59 -16.12 16.10 8.20
N GLY A 60 -16.00 15.62 9.44
CA GLY A 60 -14.72 15.19 9.99
C GLY A 60 -13.80 16.35 10.35
N SER A 61 -14.33 17.58 10.44
CA SER A 61 -13.56 18.76 10.86
C SER A 61 -13.26 18.76 12.36
N SER A 62 -14.00 17.98 13.15
CA SER A 62 -13.73 17.76 14.57
C SER A 62 -13.73 16.26 14.92
N PRO A 63 -12.80 15.80 15.78
CA PRO A 63 -12.85 14.43 16.32
C PRO A 63 -14.08 14.18 17.21
N THR A 64 -14.83 15.22 17.59
CA THR A 64 -16.07 15.09 18.38
C THR A 64 -17.33 15.01 17.50
N ASP A 65 -17.18 15.05 16.16
CA ASP A 65 -18.32 14.99 15.24
C ASP A 65 -19.12 13.70 15.44
N LYS A 66 -20.46 13.77 15.29
CA LYS A 66 -21.33 12.59 15.34
C LYS A 66 -21.21 11.81 14.03
N LEU A 67 -20.17 11.01 13.91
CA LEU A 67 -19.84 10.26 12.70
C LEU A 67 -20.37 8.81 12.68
N ALA A 68 -20.84 8.28 13.81
CA ALA A 68 -21.34 6.91 13.89
C ALA A 68 -22.38 6.60 12.80
N GLY A 69 -22.15 5.51 12.06
CA GLY A 69 -23.02 5.04 11.00
C GLY A 69 -23.00 5.86 9.70
N ILE A 70 -22.01 6.73 9.48
CA ILE A 70 -21.89 7.48 8.23
C ILE A 70 -21.34 6.61 7.12
N LEU A 71 -21.98 6.70 5.95
CA LEU A 71 -21.35 6.43 4.65
C LEU A 71 -21.22 7.77 3.91
N ALA A 72 -20.02 8.12 3.48
CA ALA A 72 -19.76 9.34 2.75
C ALA A 72 -18.73 9.14 1.64
N ALA A 73 -18.77 10.01 0.63
CA ALA A 73 -17.83 10.00 -0.48
C ALA A 73 -17.26 11.40 -0.77
N GLY A 74 -15.97 11.46 -1.10
CA GLY A 74 -15.26 12.71 -1.45
C GLY A 74 -13.75 12.54 -1.56
N THR A 75 -13.00 13.65 -1.54
CA THR A 75 -11.54 13.70 -1.72
C THR A 75 -10.74 13.96 -0.43
N GLY A 76 -11.41 14.19 0.70
CA GLY A 76 -10.79 14.28 2.03
C GLY A 76 -10.33 15.67 2.49
N ASP A 77 -10.26 16.66 1.60
CA ASP A 77 -9.75 17.99 2.00
C ASP A 77 -10.82 18.92 2.59
N ILE A 78 -12.06 18.91 2.10
CA ILE A 78 -13.15 19.78 2.60
C ILE A 78 -14.51 19.15 2.33
N GLY A 79 -14.99 18.36 3.29
CA GLY A 79 -16.33 17.76 3.23
C GLY A 79 -16.52 16.73 2.13
N GLY A 80 -17.76 16.25 2.00
CA GLY A 80 -18.13 15.23 1.04
C GLY A 80 -19.65 15.15 0.88
N CYS A 81 -20.11 14.17 0.13
CA CYS A 81 -21.52 13.82 0.11
C CYS A 81 -21.78 12.65 1.05
N VAL A 82 -22.84 12.76 1.85
CA VAL A 82 -23.17 11.82 2.91
C VAL A 82 -24.47 11.14 2.53
N HIS A 83 -24.48 9.81 2.62
CA HIS A 83 -25.68 9.03 2.47
C HIS A 83 -26.70 9.43 3.55
N PRO A 84 -27.99 9.64 3.22
CA PRO A 84 -28.98 10.15 4.17
C PRO A 84 -29.31 9.18 5.32
N LYS A 85 -29.20 7.87 5.07
CA LYS A 85 -29.37 6.81 6.08
C LYS A 85 -28.09 6.70 6.93
N ARG A 86 -28.26 6.50 8.24
CA ARG A 86 -27.21 6.04 9.15
C ARG A 86 -27.24 4.52 9.26
N PHE A 87 -26.08 3.89 9.20
CA PHE A 87 -25.93 2.44 9.20
C PHE A 87 -25.47 1.92 10.55
N THR A 88 -25.94 0.74 10.94
CA THR A 88 -25.56 0.08 12.20
C THR A 88 -24.59 -1.07 12.00
N GLY A 89 -24.44 -1.58 10.77
CA GLY A 89 -23.58 -2.71 10.45
C GLY A 89 -22.80 -2.52 9.16
N THR A 90 -21.68 -3.24 9.02
CA THR A 90 -20.78 -3.14 7.87
C THR A 90 -21.38 -3.73 6.60
N THR A 91 -22.17 -4.79 6.69
CA THR A 91 -22.80 -5.45 5.52
C THR A 91 -23.72 -4.49 4.75
N GLU A 92 -24.60 -3.77 5.45
CA GLU A 92 -25.49 -2.80 4.81
C GLU A 92 -24.73 -1.68 4.10
N VAL A 93 -23.57 -1.28 4.64
CA VAL A 93 -22.74 -0.24 4.03
C VAL A 93 -22.06 -0.76 2.77
N VAL A 94 -21.55 -1.99 2.79
CA VAL A 94 -20.93 -2.64 1.62
C VAL A 94 -21.93 -2.74 0.46
N GLU A 95 -23.15 -3.20 0.73
CA GLU A 95 -24.22 -3.26 -0.27
C GLU A 95 -24.51 -1.89 -0.87
N GLU A 96 -24.57 -0.84 -0.05
CA GLU A 96 -24.83 0.51 -0.54
C GLU A 96 -23.68 1.06 -1.40
N ILE A 97 -22.42 0.77 -1.04
CA ILE A 97 -21.25 1.15 -1.85
C ILE A 97 -21.33 0.48 -3.22
N GLN A 98 -21.68 -0.80 -3.27
CA GLN A 98 -21.86 -1.55 -4.52
C GLN A 98 -23.01 -1.01 -5.36
N ASN A 99 -24.17 -0.75 -4.74
CA ASN A 99 -25.33 -0.16 -5.41
C ASN A 99 -25.04 1.24 -5.98
N ALA A 100 -24.17 1.99 -5.32
CA ALA A 100 -23.70 3.30 -5.77
C ALA A 100 -22.61 3.23 -6.86
N GLY A 101 -22.20 2.03 -7.28
CA GLY A 101 -21.13 1.85 -8.27
C GLY A 101 -19.75 2.23 -7.76
N LEU A 102 -19.56 2.29 -6.44
CA LEU A 102 -18.33 2.73 -5.78
C LEU A 102 -17.44 1.56 -5.32
N GLY A 103 -17.79 0.32 -5.66
CA GLY A 103 -17.11 -0.86 -5.14
C GLY A 103 -15.62 -0.98 -5.48
N SER A 104 -15.15 -0.31 -6.54
CA SER A 104 -13.74 -0.26 -6.95
C SER A 104 -12.99 0.99 -6.46
N ALA A 105 -13.65 1.85 -5.68
CA ALA A 105 -13.05 3.08 -5.18
C ALA A 105 -12.33 2.87 -3.85
N LEU A 106 -11.19 3.54 -3.67
CA LEU A 106 -10.44 3.57 -2.41
C LEU A 106 -11.38 3.88 -1.24
N THR A 107 -11.42 2.98 -0.26
CA THR A 107 -12.35 3.06 0.87
C THR A 107 -11.60 2.97 2.19
N VAL A 108 -11.94 3.83 3.14
CA VAL A 108 -11.42 3.82 4.52
C VAL A 108 -12.61 3.69 5.47
N ALA A 109 -12.55 2.74 6.40
CA ALA A 109 -13.60 2.51 7.37
C ALA A 109 -13.07 2.40 8.80
N LEU A 110 -13.71 3.10 9.73
CA LEU A 110 -13.61 2.79 11.15
C LEU A 110 -14.73 1.82 11.51
N THR A 111 -14.39 0.57 11.82
CA THR A 111 -15.37 -0.50 12.10
C THR A 111 -15.58 -0.70 13.60
N SER A 112 -14.60 -0.31 14.42
CA SER A 112 -14.73 -0.20 15.87
C SER A 112 -13.82 0.91 16.39
N VAL A 113 -13.93 1.25 17.67
CA VAL A 113 -12.96 2.17 18.32
C VAL A 113 -11.54 1.63 18.34
N SER A 114 -11.31 0.36 18.02
CA SER A 114 -9.99 -0.27 18.01
C SER A 114 -9.56 -0.72 16.62
N LYS A 115 -10.33 -0.44 15.56
CA LYS A 115 -10.06 -1.04 14.25
C LYS A 115 -10.41 -0.13 13.09
N LEU A 116 -9.39 0.17 12.30
CA LEU A 116 -9.50 0.82 11.00
C LEU A 116 -9.24 -0.21 9.89
N VAL A 117 -10.00 -0.12 8.81
CA VAL A 117 -9.89 -0.99 7.64
C VAL A 117 -9.80 -0.12 6.39
N ILE A 118 -8.83 -0.42 5.52
CA ILE A 118 -8.56 0.32 4.28
C ILE A 118 -8.61 -0.65 3.11
N TRP A 119 -9.38 -0.32 2.08
CA TRP A 119 -9.42 -1.00 0.79
C TRP A 119 -8.83 -0.09 -0.29
N PRO A 120 -7.52 -0.20 -0.59
CA PRO A 120 -6.85 0.67 -1.57
C PRO A 120 -7.48 0.66 -2.96
N ARG A 121 -7.94 -0.53 -3.38
CA ARG A 121 -8.55 -0.80 -4.68
C ARG A 121 -10.08 -0.94 -4.62
N GLY A 122 -10.66 -0.59 -3.48
CA GLY A 122 -12.08 -0.75 -3.21
C GLY A 122 -12.49 -2.11 -2.65
N ILE A 123 -13.72 -2.14 -2.15
CA ILE A 123 -14.32 -3.26 -1.41
C ILE A 123 -14.59 -4.50 -2.27
N ASP A 124 -14.69 -4.33 -3.59
CA ASP A 124 -14.92 -5.42 -4.54
C ASP A 124 -13.63 -6.11 -4.97
N ASP A 125 -12.47 -5.54 -4.63
CA ASP A 125 -11.18 -6.11 -4.96
C ASP A 125 -10.95 -7.41 -4.16
N LEU A 126 -10.39 -8.42 -4.83
CA LEU A 126 -10.15 -9.73 -4.22
C LEU A 126 -9.00 -9.71 -3.21
N SER A 127 -8.18 -8.66 -3.18
CA SER A 127 -7.09 -8.56 -2.21
C SER A 127 -7.64 -8.22 -0.82
N ALA A 128 -6.97 -8.75 0.20
CA ALA A 128 -7.33 -8.47 1.58
C ALA A 128 -7.17 -6.96 1.88
N PRO A 129 -8.12 -6.36 2.63
CA PRO A 129 -7.94 -4.98 3.07
C PRO A 129 -6.81 -4.88 4.07
N TYR A 130 -6.24 -3.67 4.18
CA TYR A 130 -5.32 -3.36 5.26
C TYR A 130 -6.10 -3.11 6.53
N GLN A 131 -5.70 -3.82 7.59
CA GLN A 131 -6.31 -3.70 8.91
C GLN A 131 -5.29 -3.04 9.84
N HIS A 132 -5.67 -1.91 10.42
CA HIS A 132 -4.90 -1.23 11.44
C HIS A 132 -5.63 -1.33 12.77
N GLU A 133 -5.08 -2.14 13.67
CA GLU A 133 -5.54 -2.18 15.05
C GLU A 133 -5.08 -0.89 15.75
N LEU A 134 -6.04 -0.18 16.32
CA LEU A 134 -5.89 1.09 17.00
C LEU A 134 -5.88 0.83 18.51
N ASP A 135 -4.69 0.61 19.06
CA ASP A 135 -4.49 0.64 20.50
C ASP A 135 -4.11 2.06 20.97
N ASP A 136 -3.87 2.20 22.27
CA ASP A 136 -3.37 3.43 22.87
C ASP A 136 -1.84 3.41 23.04
N ALA A 137 -1.17 2.40 22.48
CA ALA A 137 0.28 2.33 22.55
C ALA A 137 0.90 3.44 21.67
N PRO A 138 1.98 4.09 22.13
CA PRO A 138 2.70 5.03 21.28
C PRO A 138 3.22 4.32 20.02
N VAL A 139 2.84 4.81 18.84
CA VAL A 139 3.40 4.32 17.58
C VAL A 139 4.80 4.87 17.44
N VAL A 140 5.81 4.01 17.59
CA VAL A 140 7.21 4.35 17.36
C VAL A 140 7.56 4.11 15.90
N VAL A 141 8.21 5.10 15.28
CA VAL A 141 8.75 4.96 13.92
C VAL A 141 10.27 5.03 14.04
N ASP A 142 10.90 3.88 14.22
CA ASP A 142 12.35 3.74 14.11
C ASP A 142 12.69 2.81 12.91
N LEU A 143 13.98 2.63 12.61
CA LEU A 143 14.39 1.79 11.48
C LEU A 143 14.00 0.32 11.66
N ALA A 144 13.94 -0.19 12.90
CA ALA A 144 13.53 -1.57 13.16
C ALA A 144 12.02 -1.75 12.95
N ALA A 145 11.21 -0.78 13.37
CA ALA A 145 9.77 -0.74 13.15
C ALA A 145 9.45 -0.65 11.66
N ILE A 146 10.17 0.17 10.88
CA ILE A 146 10.03 0.23 9.43
C ILE A 146 10.39 -1.12 8.79
N ALA A 147 11.51 -1.74 9.20
CA ALA A 147 11.90 -3.06 8.71
C ALA A 147 10.81 -4.12 9.00
N GLN A 148 10.27 -4.13 10.22
CA GLN A 148 9.19 -5.03 10.61
C GLN A 148 7.90 -4.76 9.82
N ALA A 149 7.58 -3.50 9.54
CA ALA A 149 6.42 -3.15 8.72
C ALA A 149 6.57 -3.68 7.29
N LEU A 150 7.79 -3.66 6.72
CA LEU A 150 8.05 -4.24 5.41
C LEU A 150 7.91 -5.76 5.42
N ASP A 151 8.43 -6.43 6.45
CA ASP A 151 8.26 -7.88 6.62
C ASP A 151 6.76 -8.26 6.79
N GLN A 152 5.99 -7.46 7.54
CA GLN A 152 4.54 -7.64 7.68
C GLN A 152 3.78 -7.43 6.37
N PHE A 153 4.11 -6.37 5.62
CA PHE A 153 3.55 -6.13 4.29
C PHE A 153 3.82 -7.31 3.36
N TYR A 154 5.04 -7.86 3.42
CA TYR A 154 5.39 -9.03 2.65
C TYR A 154 4.48 -10.22 2.96
N GLU A 155 4.36 -10.59 4.24
CA GLU A 155 3.60 -11.78 4.64
C GLU A 155 2.10 -11.64 4.42
N VAL A 156 1.54 -10.46 4.69
CA VAL A 156 0.08 -10.26 4.66
C VAL A 156 -0.41 -9.89 3.26
N CYS A 157 0.40 -9.20 2.46
CA CYS A 157 -0.05 -8.59 1.21
C CYS A 157 0.71 -9.09 -0.02
N ALA A 158 2.05 -9.10 0.05
CA ALA A 158 2.88 -9.24 -1.15
C ALA A 158 3.07 -10.70 -1.58
N ARG A 159 3.34 -11.60 -0.64
CA ARG A 159 3.93 -12.93 -0.90
C ARG A 159 3.15 -13.80 -1.89
N GLN A 160 1.82 -13.70 -1.87
CA GLN A 160 0.90 -14.50 -2.70
C GLN A 160 -0.08 -13.65 -3.51
N THR A 161 0.19 -12.36 -3.68
CA THR A 161 -0.71 -11.47 -4.41
C THR A 161 -0.95 -11.95 -5.84
N THR A 162 -2.21 -11.91 -6.26
CA THR A 162 -2.62 -12.27 -7.61
C THR A 162 -2.63 -11.09 -8.56
N THR A 163 -2.74 -9.86 -8.03
CA THR A 163 -2.94 -8.63 -8.81
C THR A 163 -1.65 -8.12 -9.46
N TRP A 164 -0.48 -8.58 -9.00
CA TRP A 164 0.82 -8.21 -9.59
C TRP A 164 1.20 -9.09 -10.78
N TRP A 165 0.39 -10.11 -11.08
CA TRP A 165 0.60 -11.03 -12.19
C TRP A 165 -0.44 -10.79 -13.30
N LEU A 166 0.04 -10.66 -14.54
CA LEU A 166 -0.81 -10.79 -15.73
C LEU A 166 -1.10 -12.27 -16.01
N ASN A 167 -0.09 -13.13 -15.82
CA ASN A 167 -0.24 -14.58 -15.88
C ASN A 167 0.78 -15.24 -14.94
N ALA A 168 0.35 -15.56 -13.71
CA ALA A 168 1.22 -16.15 -12.69
C ALA A 168 1.79 -17.51 -13.11
N LYS A 169 1.00 -18.35 -13.80
CA LYS A 169 1.46 -19.67 -14.30
C LYS A 169 2.62 -19.55 -15.28
N GLN A 170 2.65 -18.47 -16.06
CA GLN A 170 3.74 -18.17 -17.00
C GLN A 170 4.76 -17.17 -16.44
N ARG A 171 4.62 -16.77 -15.17
CA ARG A 171 5.46 -15.77 -14.49
C ARG A 171 5.54 -14.43 -15.24
N VAL A 172 4.43 -14.05 -15.86
CA VAL A 172 4.30 -12.76 -16.52
C VAL A 172 3.68 -11.79 -15.52
N THR A 173 4.45 -10.80 -15.07
CA THR A 173 3.95 -9.73 -14.20
C THR A 173 3.07 -8.77 -14.99
N VAL A 174 2.36 -7.88 -14.30
CA VAL A 174 1.83 -6.66 -14.93
C VAL A 174 2.95 -5.84 -15.58
N SER A 175 2.61 -4.89 -16.46
CA SER A 175 3.59 -4.13 -17.25
C SER A 175 4.59 -3.34 -16.39
N SER A 176 4.11 -2.76 -15.28
CA SER A 176 4.91 -1.93 -14.37
C SER A 176 4.85 -2.48 -12.93
N PRO A 177 5.46 -3.64 -12.66
CA PRO A 177 5.34 -4.30 -11.36
C PRO A 177 5.91 -3.46 -10.22
N GLU A 178 7.00 -2.72 -10.45
CA GLU A 178 7.60 -1.84 -9.45
C GLU A 178 6.62 -0.77 -8.96
N SER A 179 5.96 -0.06 -9.88
CA SER A 179 4.94 0.94 -9.55
C SER A 179 3.72 0.32 -8.86
N THR A 180 3.32 -0.90 -9.24
CA THR A 180 2.22 -1.61 -8.57
C THR A 180 2.58 -1.98 -7.12
N VAL A 181 3.77 -2.52 -6.90
CA VAL A 181 4.27 -2.84 -5.55
C VAL A 181 4.42 -1.57 -4.71
N GLN A 182 5.01 -0.52 -5.28
CA GLN A 182 5.18 0.78 -4.64
C GLN A 182 3.83 1.34 -4.19
N ASN A 183 2.83 1.33 -5.06
CA ASN A 183 1.49 1.80 -4.73
C ASN A 183 0.90 1.03 -3.54
N ASP A 184 0.98 -0.29 -3.54
CA ASP A 184 0.42 -1.13 -2.47
C ASP A 184 1.17 -0.94 -1.15
N LEU A 185 2.50 -0.93 -1.19
CA LEU A 185 3.33 -0.67 0.00
C LEU A 185 3.05 0.73 0.55
N TRP A 186 2.89 1.71 -0.32
CA TRP A 186 2.65 3.09 0.08
C TRP A 186 1.31 3.25 0.81
N HIS A 187 0.23 2.64 0.29
CA HIS A 187 -1.06 2.61 0.97
C HIS A 187 -0.99 1.87 2.31
N PHE A 188 -0.23 0.77 2.38
CA PHE A 188 0.01 0.04 3.63
C PHE A 188 0.70 0.92 4.68
N LEU A 189 1.79 1.61 4.30
CA LEU A 189 2.53 2.49 5.21
C LEU A 189 1.72 3.72 5.62
N LEU A 190 0.92 4.31 4.72
CA LEU A 190 -0.01 5.39 5.06
C LEU A 190 -1.03 4.94 6.10
N GLY A 191 -1.63 3.77 5.89
CA GLY A 191 -2.57 3.19 6.83
C GLY A 191 -1.95 2.93 8.21
N LYS A 192 -0.65 2.59 8.26
CA LYS A 192 0.06 2.24 9.49
C LYS A 192 0.66 3.44 10.24
N TYR A 193 1.09 4.49 9.54
CA TYR A 193 1.92 5.55 10.12
C TYR A 193 1.41 6.98 9.90
N SER A 194 0.29 7.19 9.21
CA SER A 194 -0.19 8.56 8.87
C SER A 194 -0.44 9.48 10.07
N ASP A 195 -0.63 8.93 11.27
CA ASP A 195 -0.83 9.69 12.51
C ASP A 195 0.47 10.21 13.14
N VAL A 196 1.61 9.60 12.83
CA VAL A 196 2.94 9.94 13.40
C VAL A 196 4.00 10.29 12.37
N ALA A 197 3.77 10.00 11.10
CA ALA A 197 4.68 10.29 10.00
C ALA A 197 3.97 10.64 8.70
N ARG A 198 4.64 11.45 7.89
CA ARG A 198 4.27 11.70 6.51
C ARG A 198 4.92 10.65 5.61
N ILE A 199 4.09 9.90 4.90
CA ILE A 199 4.54 8.92 3.90
C ILE A 199 4.35 9.51 2.51
N ARG A 200 5.44 9.70 1.75
CA ARG A 200 5.36 10.25 0.37
C ARG A 200 5.81 9.23 -0.65
N SER A 201 5.08 9.13 -1.74
CA SER A 201 5.48 8.45 -2.97
C SER A 201 6.15 9.41 -3.94
N GLU A 202 7.14 8.89 -4.66
CA GLU A 202 7.83 9.59 -5.74
C GLU A 202 8.36 11.01 -5.39
N PRO A 203 8.87 11.29 -4.17
CA PRO A 203 9.42 12.61 -3.89
C PRO A 203 10.68 12.87 -4.71
N ASN A 204 10.78 14.07 -5.26
CA ASN A 204 12.02 14.57 -5.86
C ASN A 204 13.06 14.78 -4.75
N ILE A 205 14.22 14.12 -4.88
CA ILE A 205 15.35 14.22 -3.96
C ILE A 205 16.61 14.49 -4.77
N GLY A 206 17.17 15.69 -4.61
CA GLY A 206 18.27 16.17 -5.45
C GLY A 206 17.90 16.13 -6.94
N ASN A 207 18.68 15.37 -7.73
CA ASN A 207 18.44 15.18 -9.17
C ASN A 207 17.65 13.90 -9.50
N GLY A 208 17.18 13.17 -8.50
CA GLY A 208 16.45 11.92 -8.66
C GLY A 208 15.06 11.98 -8.05
N ARG A 209 14.41 10.81 -8.10
CA ARG A 209 13.09 10.56 -7.54
C ARG A 209 13.17 9.28 -6.74
N ALA A 210 12.93 9.36 -5.44
CA ALA A 210 12.89 8.17 -4.59
C ALA A 210 11.52 7.51 -4.70
N ASP A 211 11.43 6.21 -4.46
CA ASP A 211 10.14 5.53 -4.52
C ASP A 211 9.25 5.92 -3.35
N LEU A 212 9.74 5.83 -2.11
CA LEU A 212 9.00 6.20 -0.91
C LEU A 212 9.87 6.88 0.14
N THR A 213 9.26 7.76 0.95
CA THR A 213 9.87 8.31 2.16
C THR A 213 8.92 8.22 3.35
N VAL A 214 9.50 7.96 4.52
CA VAL A 214 8.84 8.02 5.83
C VAL A 214 9.46 9.17 6.60
N ILE A 215 8.69 10.22 6.87
CA ILE A 215 9.17 11.44 7.54
C ILE A 215 8.31 11.69 8.78
N PRO A 216 8.78 11.34 9.98
CA PRO A 216 8.04 11.55 11.21
C PRO A 216 7.69 13.02 11.48
N PHE A 217 6.60 13.27 12.21
CA PHE A 217 6.24 14.61 12.66
C PHE A 217 7.04 15.06 13.90
N ASN A 218 7.49 14.10 14.71
CA ASN A 218 8.14 14.33 16.00
C ASN A 218 9.63 14.01 15.96
N VAL A 219 10.43 14.78 16.71
CA VAL A 219 11.91 14.70 16.79
C VAL A 219 12.46 13.46 17.54
N GLY A 220 11.63 12.50 17.93
CA GLY A 220 12.05 11.25 18.60
C GLY A 220 11.96 10.00 17.73
N HIS A 221 11.71 10.15 16.44
CA HIS A 221 11.47 9.08 15.48
C HIS A 221 12.49 9.18 14.33
N ASN A 222 12.74 8.07 13.64
CA ASN A 222 13.64 8.01 12.50
C ASN A 222 12.89 8.23 11.18
N SER A 223 13.48 9.06 10.34
CA SER A 223 13.14 9.23 8.94
C SER A 223 13.88 8.24 8.06
N ALA A 224 13.25 7.80 6.96
CA ALA A 224 13.88 6.88 6.03
C ALA A 224 13.42 7.09 4.59
N VAL A 225 14.31 6.77 3.66
CA VAL A 225 13.98 6.56 2.24
C VAL A 225 13.91 5.07 1.95
N LEU A 226 12.96 4.67 1.12
CA LEU A 226 12.81 3.31 0.64
C LEU A 226 12.88 3.35 -0.88
N GLU A 227 13.86 2.63 -1.43
CA GLU A 227 14.00 2.37 -2.87
C GLU A 227 13.52 0.95 -3.15
N LEU A 228 12.72 0.77 -4.18
CA LEU A 228 12.14 -0.48 -4.60
C LEU A 228 12.80 -0.94 -5.90
N LYS A 229 13.02 -2.24 -6.00
CA LYS A 229 13.42 -2.90 -7.24
C LYS A 229 12.61 -4.16 -7.45
N THR A 230 12.23 -4.43 -8.69
CA THR A 230 11.62 -5.70 -9.07
C THR A 230 12.53 -6.55 -9.94
N THR A 231 12.67 -7.84 -9.62
CA THR A 231 13.42 -8.82 -10.44
C THR A 231 12.45 -9.81 -11.06
N ARG A 232 12.74 -10.29 -12.27
CA ARG A 232 11.85 -11.18 -13.04
C ARG A 232 12.62 -12.08 -14.01
N ASP A 233 12.06 -13.22 -14.38
CA ASP A 233 12.69 -14.14 -15.35
C ASP A 233 12.55 -13.68 -16.81
N ALA A 234 11.55 -12.86 -17.11
CA ALA A 234 11.28 -12.36 -18.45
C ALA A 234 10.55 -11.02 -18.42
N TYR A 235 10.73 -10.24 -19.48
CA TYR A 235 9.94 -9.04 -19.71
C TYR A 235 8.48 -9.38 -19.99
N THR A 236 7.57 -8.64 -19.35
CA THR A 236 6.15 -8.64 -19.70
C THR A 236 6.00 -8.11 -21.13
N PRO A 237 5.31 -8.83 -22.04
CA PRO A 237 5.04 -8.31 -23.37
C PRO A 237 4.20 -7.04 -23.26
N ALA A 238 4.61 -5.95 -23.90
CA ALA A 238 3.77 -4.75 -23.99
C ALA A 238 2.48 -5.10 -24.72
N ASN A 239 1.32 -4.79 -24.14
CA ASN A 239 0.07 -4.77 -24.92
C ASN A 239 0.14 -3.54 -25.85
N ASP A 240 -0.12 -3.75 -27.13
CA ASP A 240 -0.31 -2.63 -28.05
C ASP A 240 -1.78 -2.21 -27.92
N PRO A 241 -2.08 -0.99 -27.42
CA PRO A 241 -3.45 -0.55 -27.21
C PRO A 241 -4.25 -0.38 -28.51
N THR A 242 -3.59 -0.42 -29.68
CA THR A 242 -4.25 -0.37 -31.00
C THR A 242 -4.36 -1.73 -31.69
N ALA A 243 -3.78 -2.79 -31.12
CA ALA A 243 -3.84 -4.12 -31.70
C ALA A 243 -5.16 -4.80 -31.34
N VAL A 244 -5.92 -5.19 -32.37
CA VAL A 244 -6.96 -6.21 -32.23
C VAL A 244 -6.32 -7.44 -31.57
N PRO A 245 -6.91 -8.03 -30.50
CA PRO A 245 -6.36 -9.20 -29.85
C PRO A 245 -6.26 -10.33 -30.88
N ASP A 246 -5.06 -10.58 -31.40
CA ASP A 246 -4.76 -11.76 -32.19
C ASP A 246 -4.29 -12.85 -31.20
N PRO A 247 -5.12 -13.87 -30.91
CA PRO A 247 -4.79 -14.93 -29.96
C PRO A 247 -3.57 -15.76 -30.38
N LEU A 248 -3.09 -15.62 -31.63
CA LEU A 248 -1.98 -16.40 -32.19
C LEU A 248 -0.66 -15.62 -32.26
N LYS A 249 -0.65 -14.30 -32.05
CA LYS A 249 0.60 -13.54 -31.86
C LYS A 249 1.08 -13.68 -30.42
N LYS A 250 1.68 -14.83 -30.11
CA LYS A 250 2.54 -15.00 -28.93
C LYS A 250 3.69 -13.98 -29.02
N LYS A 251 3.51 -12.76 -28.48
CA LYS A 251 4.63 -11.81 -28.34
C LYS A 251 5.73 -12.51 -27.55
N LYS A 252 6.91 -12.62 -28.16
CA LYS A 252 8.03 -13.39 -27.61
C LYS A 252 8.48 -12.76 -26.29
N LEU A 253 8.38 -13.52 -25.21
CA LEU A 253 8.97 -13.15 -23.93
C LEU A 253 10.49 -13.04 -24.10
N THR A 254 11.06 -11.91 -23.66
CA THR A 254 12.51 -11.75 -23.61
C THR A 254 12.97 -12.18 -22.22
N ARG A 255 13.80 -13.21 -22.13
CA ARG A 255 14.33 -13.69 -20.85
C ARG A 255 15.32 -12.68 -20.26
N ILE A 256 15.30 -12.55 -18.95
CA ILE A 256 16.23 -11.76 -18.16
C ILE A 256 17.12 -12.74 -17.41
N SER A 257 18.43 -12.57 -17.52
CA SER A 257 19.39 -13.43 -16.83
C SER A 257 19.48 -13.09 -15.34
N LEU A 258 19.93 -14.07 -14.53
CA LEU A 258 20.22 -13.83 -13.11
C LEU A 258 21.22 -12.69 -12.92
N LYS A 259 22.23 -12.59 -13.80
CA LYS A 259 23.21 -11.51 -13.78
C LYS A 259 22.57 -10.13 -13.97
N GLU A 260 21.62 -10.00 -14.90
CA GLU A 260 20.88 -8.75 -15.12
C GLU A 260 19.99 -8.41 -13.91
N ASN A 261 19.32 -9.40 -13.32
CA ASN A 261 18.54 -9.20 -12.09
C ASN A 261 19.41 -8.73 -10.91
N ILE A 262 20.60 -9.34 -10.72
CA ILE A 262 21.56 -8.91 -9.69
C ILE A 262 22.04 -7.49 -9.94
N ALA A 263 22.42 -7.16 -11.19
CA ALA A 263 22.87 -5.82 -11.54
C ALA A 263 21.77 -4.77 -11.30
N TRP A 264 20.53 -5.09 -11.67
CA TRP A 264 19.37 -4.23 -11.43
C TRP A 264 19.11 -4.01 -9.93
N ALA A 265 19.08 -5.09 -9.14
CA ALA A 265 18.92 -4.99 -7.69
C ALA A 265 20.03 -4.16 -7.04
N CYS A 266 21.29 -4.39 -7.40
CA CYS A 266 22.44 -3.65 -6.85
C CYS A 266 22.43 -2.16 -7.23
N SER A 267 21.83 -1.79 -8.37
CA SER A 267 21.74 -0.39 -8.80
C SER A 267 21.00 0.50 -7.80
N GLY A 268 20.04 -0.05 -7.06
CA GLY A 268 19.27 0.66 -6.04
C GLY A 268 20.07 1.04 -4.79
N ILE A 269 21.23 0.41 -4.52
CA ILE A 269 21.99 0.61 -3.27
C ILE A 269 22.61 2.01 -3.20
N GLN A 270 23.36 2.39 -4.24
CA GLN A 270 23.98 3.72 -4.29
C GLN A 270 22.92 4.82 -4.40
N GLN A 271 21.85 4.54 -5.15
CA GLN A 271 20.74 5.46 -5.34
C GLN A 271 20.04 5.77 -4.00
N THR A 272 19.65 4.75 -3.24
CA THR A 272 18.98 4.95 -1.94
C THR A 272 19.90 5.62 -0.90
N ALA A 273 21.19 5.28 -0.89
CA ALA A 273 22.18 5.95 -0.03
C ALA A 273 22.32 7.44 -0.37
N ALA A 274 22.41 7.77 -1.67
CA ALA A 274 22.49 9.15 -2.13
C ALA A 274 21.25 9.95 -1.73
N TYR A 275 20.05 9.35 -1.80
CA TYR A 275 18.82 10.01 -1.36
C TYR A 275 18.80 10.28 0.14
N ARG A 276 19.18 9.29 0.95
CA ARG A 276 19.31 9.46 2.41
C ARG A 276 20.26 10.59 2.75
N ASP A 277 21.45 10.60 2.14
CA ASP A 277 22.50 11.57 2.47
C ASP A 277 22.11 12.98 2.01
N HIS A 278 21.42 13.11 0.87
CA HIS A 278 20.97 14.40 0.36
C HIS A 278 19.90 15.05 1.25
N GLU A 279 18.89 14.28 1.66
CA GLU A 279 17.80 14.76 2.54
C GLU A 279 18.15 14.68 4.03
N LYS A 280 19.33 14.16 4.38
CA LYS A 280 19.78 13.92 5.76
C LYS A 280 18.81 13.03 6.55
N LEU A 281 18.31 11.98 5.92
CA LEU A 281 17.42 11.00 6.54
C LEU A 281 18.22 10.06 7.45
N ASP A 282 17.55 9.49 8.45
CA ASP A 282 18.21 8.62 9.44
C ASP A 282 18.56 7.23 8.89
N GLY A 283 17.85 6.77 7.85
CA GLY A 283 18.08 5.47 7.24
C GLY A 283 17.70 5.36 5.77
N ALA A 284 18.20 4.31 5.14
CA ALA A 284 17.93 3.96 3.75
C ALA A 284 17.59 2.48 3.66
N PHE A 285 16.51 2.16 2.95
CA PHE A 285 16.12 0.79 2.64
C PHE A 285 16.20 0.55 1.13
N LEU A 286 16.70 -0.63 0.77
CA LEU A 286 16.51 -1.22 -0.55
C LEU A 286 15.58 -2.41 -0.40
N CYS A 287 14.43 -2.38 -1.08
CA CYS A 287 13.42 -3.43 -1.06
C CYS A 287 13.35 -4.11 -2.43
N VAL A 288 13.90 -5.32 -2.55
CA VAL A 288 13.87 -6.11 -3.78
C VAL A 288 12.68 -7.07 -3.74
N TYR A 289 11.70 -6.87 -4.61
CA TYR A 289 10.55 -7.77 -4.78
C TYR A 289 10.82 -8.70 -5.95
N ASP A 290 11.07 -9.97 -5.63
CA ASP A 290 11.59 -10.96 -6.56
C ASP A 290 10.50 -11.86 -7.12
N PHE A 291 10.18 -11.68 -8.40
CA PHE A 291 9.19 -12.46 -9.15
C PHE A 291 9.82 -13.66 -9.89
N CYS A 292 11.12 -13.94 -9.70
CA CYS A 292 11.81 -15.04 -10.37
C CYS A 292 11.33 -16.42 -9.89
N ALA A 293 11.60 -17.44 -10.72
CA ALA A 293 11.35 -18.82 -10.40
C ALA A 293 12.30 -19.38 -9.32
N GLY A 294 11.69 -19.84 -8.23
CA GLY A 294 12.39 -20.34 -7.05
C GLY A 294 13.02 -19.22 -6.22
N ASN A 295 13.37 -19.54 -4.99
CA ASN A 295 13.98 -18.59 -4.07
C ASN A 295 15.46 -18.37 -4.45
N LYS A 296 15.72 -17.41 -5.35
CA LYS A 296 17.06 -16.97 -5.81
C LYS A 296 17.87 -16.27 -4.71
N LYS A 297 18.40 -17.04 -3.76
CA LYS A 297 19.25 -16.52 -2.68
C LYS A 297 20.47 -15.75 -3.21
N GLU A 298 20.93 -16.06 -4.41
CA GLU A 298 22.04 -15.36 -5.07
C GLU A 298 21.77 -13.85 -5.25
N ILE A 299 20.51 -13.43 -5.41
CA ILE A 299 20.14 -12.01 -5.47
C ILE A 299 20.27 -11.37 -4.08
N ASP A 300 19.83 -12.07 -3.02
CA ASP A 300 19.96 -11.60 -1.64
C ASP A 300 21.44 -11.45 -1.27
N ASP A 301 22.23 -12.51 -1.44
CA ASP A 301 23.65 -12.51 -1.09
C ASP A 301 24.43 -11.41 -1.84
N ALA A 302 24.07 -11.13 -3.10
CA ALA A 302 24.72 -10.10 -3.90
C ALA A 302 24.44 -8.67 -3.43
N ILE A 303 23.25 -8.38 -2.87
CA ILE A 303 22.92 -7.02 -2.40
C ILE A 303 23.46 -6.72 -0.99
N GLN A 304 23.72 -7.74 -0.16
CA GLN A 304 24.12 -7.54 1.24
C GLN A 304 25.48 -6.82 1.38
N THR A 305 26.51 -7.28 0.66
CA THR A 305 27.87 -6.72 0.82
C THR A 305 27.94 -5.24 0.43
N PRO A 306 27.43 -4.81 -0.73
CA PRO A 306 27.41 -3.39 -1.06
C PRO A 306 26.47 -2.60 -0.12
N ALA A 307 25.34 -3.18 0.32
CA ALA A 307 24.43 -2.49 1.24
C ALA A 307 25.10 -2.14 2.58
N ILE A 308 25.89 -3.06 3.15
CA ILE A 308 26.72 -2.78 4.35
C ILE A 308 27.67 -1.60 4.08
N THR A 309 28.31 -1.58 2.92
CA THR A 309 29.29 -0.55 2.55
C THR A 309 28.65 0.85 2.51
N TYR A 310 27.41 0.95 2.04
CA TYR A 310 26.67 2.21 1.92
C TYR A 310 25.74 2.50 3.11
N ASN A 311 25.79 1.69 4.18
CA ASN A 311 24.88 1.75 5.32
C ASN A 311 23.40 1.72 4.92
N VAL A 312 23.06 0.83 3.99
CA VAL A 312 21.70 0.61 3.47
C VAL A 312 21.16 -0.69 4.06
N ILE A 313 19.91 -0.69 4.50
CA ILE A 313 19.21 -1.91 4.94
C ILE A 313 18.61 -2.57 3.71
N ALA A 314 19.23 -3.65 3.24
CA ALA A 314 18.76 -4.41 2.09
C ALA A 314 17.82 -5.56 2.51
N LYS A 315 16.65 -5.60 1.87
CA LYS A 315 15.61 -6.63 2.07
C LYS A 315 15.23 -7.22 0.71
N ARG A 316 15.15 -8.55 0.64
CA ARG A 316 14.60 -9.27 -0.52
C ARG A 316 13.35 -10.04 -0.12
N TYR A 317 12.31 -9.90 -0.93
CA TYR A 317 10.99 -10.50 -0.74
C TYR A 317 10.64 -11.36 -1.95
N TRP A 318 10.64 -12.69 -1.80
CA TRP A 318 10.32 -13.59 -2.91
C TRP A 318 8.81 -13.75 -3.07
N ILE A 319 8.29 -13.39 -4.25
CA ILE A 319 6.87 -13.43 -4.58
C ILE A 319 6.53 -14.76 -5.25
N THR A 320 5.68 -15.53 -4.57
CA THR A 320 5.26 -16.85 -5.06
C THR A 320 4.24 -16.70 -6.18
N ALA A 321 4.36 -17.53 -7.22
CA ALA A 321 3.40 -17.52 -8.33
C ALA A 321 2.19 -18.44 -8.07
N SER A 322 2.25 -19.29 -7.04
CA SER A 322 1.17 -20.21 -6.69
C SER A 322 1.21 -20.64 -5.23
N HIS A 323 0.08 -21.15 -4.72
CA HIS A 323 0.01 -21.78 -3.40
C HIS A 323 0.89 -23.03 -3.26
N LYS A 324 1.25 -23.70 -4.36
CA LYS A 324 2.16 -24.85 -4.30
C LYS A 324 3.56 -24.38 -3.86
N GLU A 325 4.10 -23.37 -4.52
CA GLU A 325 5.42 -22.81 -4.20
C GLU A 325 5.45 -22.24 -2.79
N HIS A 326 4.38 -21.56 -2.37
CA HIS A 326 4.27 -21.06 -1.00
C HIS A 326 4.27 -22.18 0.05
N ARG A 327 3.56 -23.29 -0.19
CA ARG A 327 3.60 -24.44 0.72
C ARG A 327 4.97 -25.10 0.76
N GLU A 328 5.63 -25.24 -0.39
CA GLU A 328 6.98 -25.81 -0.47
C GLU A 328 8.01 -24.95 0.29
N ASP A 329 7.86 -23.62 0.26
CA ASP A 329 8.70 -22.67 0.98
C ASP A 329 8.46 -22.70 2.50
N LEU A 330 7.20 -22.81 2.94
CA LEU A 330 6.86 -22.89 4.38
C LEU A 330 7.08 -24.26 5.00
N TYR A 331 6.94 -25.32 4.22
CA TYR A 331 7.04 -26.71 4.67
C TYR A 331 7.98 -27.47 3.73
N PRO A 332 9.29 -27.15 3.75
CA PRO A 332 10.26 -27.88 2.94
C PRO A 332 10.22 -29.34 3.38
N LEU A 333 9.91 -30.24 2.43
CA LEU A 333 10.07 -31.66 2.67
C LEU A 333 11.57 -31.92 2.77
N GLU A 334 12.01 -32.57 3.85
CA GLU A 334 13.36 -33.10 3.92
C GLU A 334 13.55 -34.05 2.74
N ASP A 335 14.63 -33.87 1.98
CA ASP A 335 15.01 -34.84 0.96
C ASP A 335 15.16 -36.21 1.65
N PRO A 336 14.57 -37.29 1.10
CA PRO A 336 14.81 -38.61 1.63
C PRO A 336 16.32 -38.87 1.63
N PRO A 337 16.88 -39.50 2.68
CA PRO A 337 18.31 -39.77 2.74
C PRO A 337 18.76 -40.51 1.49
N ALA A 338 19.85 -40.01 0.89
CA ALA A 338 20.43 -40.47 -0.37
C ALA A 338 20.83 -41.95 -0.37
#